data_AF-A0A4P7UCX8-F1
#
_entry.id   AF-A0A4P7UCX8-F1
#
_cell.length_a   1.000
_cell.length_b   1.000
_cell.length_c   1.000
_cell.angle_alpha   90.00
_cell.angle_beta   90.00
_cell.angle_gamma   90.00
#
_symmetry.space_group_name_H-M   'P 1'
#
loop_
_entity.id
_entity.type
_entity.pdbx_description
1 polymer ?
#
loop_
_entity_poly.entity_id
_entity_poly.type
_entity_poly.pdbx_seq_one_letter_code
_entity_poly.pdbx_strand_id
1 'polypeptide(L)'
;MITRARGRLAFSLSTAALLAVPLLAALPAANAAPSGDGWSVTAAPGGYQVTVDLDKPLPMRSDAPTLVVDGTTLGLATESEDGSSLSVFTTDPSVLEADEVEAGWASQSFDATSPDSTVVEVPDAASIKALGVDPDEHGSFAWTESIYKFGDEAIDLANIAASAASSRARSTCPGPAAPAPW
;
A
#
# COMPACT_ATOMS: atom_id res chain seq x y z
N MET A 1 74.02 -64.58 12.01
CA MET A 1 73.02 -64.84 10.95
C MET A 1 72.45 -63.50 10.48
N ILE A 2 72.86 -63.06 9.29
CA ILE A 2 72.09 -62.47 8.16
C ILE A 2 70.62 -62.06 8.46
N THR A 3 70.00 -60.93 8.06
CA THR A 3 70.32 -59.67 7.34
C THR A 3 69.04 -58.78 7.35
N ARG A 4 69.17 -57.49 6.95
CA ARG A 4 68.18 -56.60 6.30
C ARG A 4 67.16 -55.89 7.21
N ALA A 5 66.66 -54.69 6.90
CA ALA A 5 67.00 -53.62 5.95
C ALA A 5 66.15 -52.37 6.33
N ARG A 6 66.63 -51.18 5.98
CA ARG A 6 65.93 -49.89 6.15
C ARG A 6 64.84 -49.73 5.10
N GLY A 7 63.68 -49.18 5.48
CA GLY A 7 62.64 -48.75 4.55
C GLY A 7 61.87 -47.55 5.11
N ARG A 8 62.07 -46.38 4.48
CA ARG A 8 61.24 -45.17 4.67
C ARG A 8 60.04 -45.27 3.73
N LEU A 9 58.84 -44.89 4.17
CA LEU A 9 57.72 -44.52 3.30
C LEU A 9 56.86 -43.49 4.03
N ALA A 10 56.96 -42.24 3.59
CA ALA A 10 56.03 -41.17 3.90
C ALA A 10 54.90 -41.23 2.87
N PHE A 11 53.66 -41.30 3.34
CA PHE A 11 52.45 -41.31 2.51
C PHE A 11 51.87 -39.89 2.51
N SER A 12 51.92 -39.22 1.37
CA SER A 12 51.29 -37.91 1.14
C SER A 12 49.86 -38.09 0.65
N LEU A 13 48.91 -37.49 1.37
CA LEU A 13 47.49 -37.36 1.05
C LEU A 13 47.29 -36.67 -0.31
N SER A 14 46.32 -37.13 -1.10
CA SER A 14 45.77 -36.39 -2.23
C SER A 14 44.25 -36.41 -2.16
N THR A 15 43.69 -35.25 -1.82
CA THR A 15 42.24 -34.96 -1.73
C THR A 15 41.74 -34.56 -3.12
N ALA A 16 40.75 -35.28 -3.64
CA ALA A 16 40.10 -34.97 -4.92
C ALA A 16 39.10 -33.81 -4.75
N ALA A 17 39.27 -32.76 -5.54
CA ALA A 17 38.37 -31.61 -5.60
C ALA A 17 37.18 -31.90 -6.54
N LEU A 18 35.96 -31.79 -6.02
CA LEU A 18 34.72 -31.76 -6.80
C LEU A 18 34.60 -30.42 -7.53
N LEU A 19 34.49 -30.47 -8.86
CA LEU A 19 34.24 -29.30 -9.71
C LEU A 19 32.75 -28.92 -9.66
N ALA A 20 32.49 -27.69 -9.23
CA ALA A 20 31.18 -27.05 -9.31
C ALA A 20 30.88 -26.61 -10.75
N VAL A 21 29.71 -26.98 -11.27
CA VAL A 21 29.16 -26.49 -12.54
C VAL A 21 28.29 -25.27 -12.23
N PRO A 22 28.55 -24.07 -12.76
CA PRO A 22 27.59 -22.98 -12.70
C PRO A 22 26.55 -23.19 -13.81
N LEU A 23 25.30 -23.46 -13.41
CA LEU A 23 24.14 -23.40 -14.29
C LEU A 23 23.83 -21.91 -14.53
N LEU A 24 24.32 -21.34 -15.63
CA LEU A 24 23.83 -20.05 -16.11
C LEU A 24 22.39 -20.24 -16.62
N ALA A 25 21.42 -19.92 -15.78
CA ALA A 25 20.05 -19.71 -16.24
C ALA A 25 20.01 -18.42 -17.05
N ALA A 26 19.88 -18.54 -18.37
CA ALA A 26 19.54 -17.42 -19.24
C ALA A 26 18.11 -16.96 -18.89
N LEU A 27 18.00 -15.85 -18.15
CA LEU A 27 16.73 -15.13 -18.04
C LEU A 27 16.36 -14.60 -19.44
N PRO A 28 15.10 -14.67 -19.87
CA PRO A 28 14.68 -13.99 -21.09
C PRO A 28 15.04 -12.51 -20.94
N ALA A 29 15.78 -11.98 -21.92
CA ALA A 29 16.01 -10.55 -22.01
C ALA A 29 14.64 -9.88 -21.93
N ALA A 30 14.42 -9.10 -20.86
CA ALA A 30 13.31 -8.17 -20.81
C ALA A 30 13.35 -7.42 -22.14
N ASN A 31 12.32 -7.59 -22.98
CA ASN A 31 12.17 -6.80 -24.19
C ASN A 31 12.43 -5.36 -23.76
N ALA A 32 13.47 -4.75 -24.32
CA ALA A 32 13.93 -3.42 -23.94
C ALA A 32 12.72 -2.50 -24.07
N ALA A 33 12.09 -2.23 -22.94
CA ALA A 33 10.91 -1.42 -22.89
C ALA A 33 11.39 0.03 -23.03
N PRO A 34 10.61 0.87 -23.71
CA PRO A 34 11.03 2.23 -24.02
C PRO A 34 11.40 2.97 -22.73
N SER A 35 12.49 3.71 -22.82
CA SER A 35 13.08 4.44 -21.71
C SER A 35 13.64 5.73 -22.26
N GLY A 36 13.28 6.86 -21.66
CA GLY A 36 13.85 8.17 -21.94
C GLY A 36 14.70 8.67 -20.78
N ASP A 37 15.07 9.94 -20.84
CA ASP A 37 15.83 10.57 -19.76
C ASP A 37 14.96 10.65 -18.49
N GLY A 38 15.33 9.89 -17.46
CA GLY A 38 14.64 9.88 -16.17
C GLY A 38 13.33 9.08 -16.13
N TRP A 39 13.03 8.23 -17.12
CA TRP A 39 11.86 7.37 -17.08
C TRP A 39 12.05 6.04 -17.81
N SER A 40 11.28 5.03 -17.41
CA SER A 40 11.27 3.71 -18.03
C SER A 40 9.88 3.11 -18.06
N VAL A 41 9.59 2.36 -19.12
CA VAL A 41 8.44 1.48 -19.19
C VAL A 41 8.90 0.06 -18.91
N THR A 42 8.07 -0.78 -18.32
CA THR A 42 8.31 -2.22 -18.17
C THR A 42 7.03 -2.97 -18.50
N ALA A 43 7.12 -4.01 -19.32
CA ALA A 43 5.98 -4.87 -19.61
C ALA A 43 5.61 -5.68 -18.35
N ALA A 44 4.34 -5.61 -17.95
CA ALA A 44 3.80 -6.33 -16.81
C ALA A 44 2.60 -7.20 -17.27
N PRO A 45 2.22 -8.25 -16.52
CA PRO A 45 1.06 -9.06 -16.88
C PRO A 45 -0.20 -8.18 -16.99
N GLY A 46 -0.72 -8.05 -18.22
CA GLY A 46 -1.93 -7.26 -18.50
C GLY A 46 -1.71 -5.80 -18.88
N GLY A 47 -0.47 -5.32 -19.06
CA GLY A 47 -0.22 -3.94 -19.48
C GLY A 47 1.25 -3.50 -19.35
N TYR A 48 1.42 -2.22 -19.03
CA TYR A 48 2.69 -1.54 -18.94
C TYR A 48 2.79 -0.81 -17.60
N GLN A 49 3.93 -0.98 -16.92
CA GLN A 49 4.32 -0.17 -15.77
C GLN A 49 5.18 0.98 -16.31
N VAL A 50 4.79 2.22 -16.08
CA VAL A 50 5.62 3.40 -16.38
C VAL A 50 6.18 3.91 -15.06
N THR A 51 7.48 4.16 -15.00
CA THR A 51 8.19 4.67 -13.84
C THR A 51 8.99 5.91 -14.23
N VAL A 52 8.87 6.98 -13.44
CA VAL A 52 9.65 8.22 -13.58
C VAL A 52 10.51 8.39 -12.34
N ASP A 53 11.79 8.67 -12.55
CA ASP A 53 12.74 9.07 -11.52
C ASP A 53 12.62 10.58 -11.27
N LEU A 54 12.57 10.97 -10.01
CA LEU A 54 12.43 12.34 -9.57
C LEU A 54 13.77 12.87 -9.04
N ASP A 55 14.21 14.00 -9.56
CA ASP A 55 15.41 14.69 -9.05
C ASP A 55 15.25 15.13 -7.58
N LYS A 56 14.01 15.36 -7.16
CA LYS A 56 13.63 15.79 -5.81
C LYS A 56 12.26 15.21 -5.44
N PRO A 57 12.02 14.96 -4.15
CA PRO A 57 10.71 14.54 -3.68
C PRO A 57 9.60 15.50 -4.07
N LEU A 58 8.40 14.97 -4.30
CA LEU A 58 7.24 15.79 -4.62
C LEU A 58 6.86 16.65 -3.41
N PRO A 59 6.44 17.90 -3.63
CA PRO A 59 5.90 18.71 -2.55
C PRO A 59 4.62 18.07 -2.01
N MET A 60 4.46 18.08 -0.68
CA MET A 60 3.21 17.65 -0.06
C MET A 60 2.06 18.58 -0.49
N ARG A 61 1.07 18.02 -1.19
CA ARG A 61 -0.14 18.74 -1.63
C ARG A 61 -1.38 17.93 -1.27
N SER A 62 -2.51 18.61 -1.08
CA SER A 62 -3.83 17.97 -0.93
C SER A 62 -4.38 17.55 -2.29
N ASP A 63 -3.58 16.83 -3.07
CA ASP A 63 -3.92 16.37 -4.40
C ASP A 63 -3.19 15.06 -4.71
N ALA A 64 -3.75 14.23 -5.57
CA ALA A 64 -3.15 12.94 -5.90
C ALA A 64 -2.10 13.10 -7.02
N PRO A 65 -0.88 12.55 -6.86
CA PRO A 65 0.12 12.58 -7.91
C PRO A 65 -0.34 11.74 -9.11
N THR A 66 0.03 12.17 -10.31
CA THR A 66 -0.28 11.49 -11.57
C THR A 66 0.94 11.45 -12.47
N LEU A 67 0.92 10.61 -13.50
CA LEU A 67 1.89 10.67 -14.59
C LEU A 67 1.26 11.22 -15.85
N VAL A 68 1.99 12.10 -16.53
CA VAL A 68 1.61 12.76 -17.78
C VAL A 68 2.59 12.31 -18.86
N VAL A 69 2.06 11.76 -19.94
CA VAL A 69 2.81 11.34 -21.13
C VAL A 69 2.41 12.24 -22.29
N ASP A 70 3.37 12.98 -22.84
CA ASP A 70 3.15 13.90 -23.98
C ASP A 70 1.93 14.83 -23.78
N GLY A 71 1.75 15.32 -22.54
CA GLY A 71 0.62 16.16 -22.15
C GLY A 71 -0.69 15.42 -21.82
N THR A 72 -0.73 14.09 -21.93
CA THR A 72 -1.89 13.25 -21.60
C THR A 72 -1.73 12.57 -20.23
N THR A 73 -2.69 12.74 -19.32
CA THR A 73 -2.64 12.11 -18.01
C THR A 73 -2.98 10.62 -18.08
N LEU A 74 -2.05 9.75 -17.66
CA LEU A 74 -2.24 8.29 -17.63
C LEU A 74 -3.10 7.82 -16.44
N GLY A 75 -3.11 8.59 -15.35
CA GLY A 75 -3.87 8.30 -14.14
C GLY A 75 -3.08 8.51 -12.85
N LEU A 76 -3.64 8.04 -11.75
CA LEU A 76 -3.05 8.15 -10.41
C LEU A 76 -1.75 7.34 -10.32
N ALA A 77 -0.68 8.00 -9.91
CA ALA A 77 0.63 7.40 -9.73
C ALA A 77 0.87 7.02 -8.26
N THR A 78 1.70 6.00 -8.06
CA THR A 78 2.19 5.57 -6.75
C THR A 78 3.60 6.09 -6.57
N GLU A 79 3.82 6.85 -5.50
CA GLU A 79 5.14 7.33 -5.09
C GLU A 79 5.88 6.24 -4.30
N SER A 80 7.18 6.11 -4.54
CA SER A 80 8.06 5.24 -3.75
C SER A 80 8.23 5.78 -2.32
N GLU A 81 8.56 4.89 -1.37
CA GLU A 81 8.71 5.23 0.06
C GLU A 81 9.79 6.31 0.31
N ASP A 82 10.82 6.34 -0.53
CA ASP A 82 11.91 7.32 -0.49
C ASP A 82 11.60 8.61 -1.26
N GLY A 83 10.45 8.70 -1.93
CA GLY A 83 10.00 9.87 -2.69
C GLY A 83 10.83 10.16 -3.94
N SER A 84 11.63 9.19 -4.41
CA SER A 84 12.54 9.37 -5.54
C SER A 84 11.95 8.94 -6.88
N SER A 85 10.77 8.32 -6.88
CA SER A 85 10.14 7.85 -8.11
C SER A 85 8.62 7.80 -8.02
N LEU A 86 7.98 7.94 -9.18
CA LEU A 86 6.55 7.73 -9.39
C LEU A 86 6.33 6.58 -10.36
N SER A 87 5.31 5.75 -10.11
CA SER A 87 4.93 4.71 -11.05
C SER A 87 3.42 4.62 -11.29
N VAL A 88 3.02 4.29 -12.52
CA VAL A 88 1.63 4.03 -12.89
C VAL A 88 1.53 2.76 -13.71
N PHE A 89 0.47 1.99 -13.52
CA PHE A 89 0.13 0.88 -14.38
C PHE A 89 -0.94 1.33 -15.39
N THR A 90 -0.68 1.10 -16.68
CA THR A 90 -1.60 1.44 -17.76
C THR A 90 -1.71 0.30 -18.77
N THR A 91 -2.86 0.20 -19.43
CA THR A 91 -3.10 -0.70 -20.56
C THR A 91 -2.97 0.01 -21.90
N ASP A 92 -2.75 1.32 -21.91
CA ASP A 92 -2.65 2.11 -23.13
C ASP A 92 -1.29 1.86 -23.81
N PRO A 93 -1.25 1.33 -25.05
CA PRO A 93 0.01 1.11 -25.77
C PRO A 93 0.70 2.40 -26.22
N SER A 94 0.05 3.57 -26.14
CA SER A 94 0.64 4.88 -26.50
C SER A 94 1.94 5.17 -25.74
N VAL A 95 2.09 4.64 -24.52
CA VAL A 95 3.29 4.79 -23.69
C VAL A 95 4.54 4.17 -24.30
N LEU A 96 4.40 3.31 -25.31
CA LEU A 96 5.54 2.73 -26.00
C LEU A 96 6.21 3.69 -26.98
N GLU A 97 5.46 4.69 -27.43
CA GLU A 97 5.90 5.72 -28.38
C GLU A 97 6.04 7.09 -27.69
N ALA A 98 6.10 7.10 -26.35
CA ALA A 98 6.17 8.30 -25.55
C ALA A 98 7.48 9.06 -25.79
N ASP A 99 7.39 10.37 -26.06
CA ASP A 99 8.56 11.25 -26.18
C ASP A 99 8.97 11.78 -24.79
N GLU A 100 7.99 12.18 -23.97
CA GLU A 100 8.20 12.81 -22.66
C GLU A 100 7.24 12.27 -21.60
N VAL A 101 7.77 11.99 -20.41
CA VAL A 101 6.98 11.52 -19.25
C VAL A 101 7.33 12.34 -18.02
N GLU A 102 6.34 13.00 -17.43
CA GLU A 102 6.52 13.89 -16.29
C GLU A 102 5.54 13.62 -15.14
N ALA A 103 5.90 14.09 -13.96
CA ALA A 103 5.05 14.09 -12.78
C ALA A 103 3.99 15.20 -12.88
N GLY A 104 2.72 14.83 -12.76
CA GLY A 104 1.57 15.73 -12.74
C GLY A 104 0.75 15.62 -11.46
N TRP A 105 -0.38 16.33 -11.44
CA TRP A 105 -1.32 16.33 -10.32
C TRP A 105 -2.75 16.12 -10.83
N ALA A 106 -3.57 15.36 -10.11
CA ALA A 106 -4.93 15.01 -10.55
C ALA A 106 -5.85 16.24 -10.71
N SER A 107 -5.62 17.34 -9.98
CA SER A 107 -6.34 18.59 -10.23
C SER A 107 -6.04 19.24 -11.60
N GLN A 108 -4.93 18.87 -12.24
CA GLN A 108 -4.51 19.40 -13.54
C GLN A 108 -5.02 18.55 -14.71
N SER A 109 -5.55 17.35 -14.46
CA SER A 109 -6.28 16.60 -15.47
C SER A 109 -7.64 17.26 -15.71
N PHE A 110 -7.70 18.14 -16.72
CA PHE A 110 -8.92 18.83 -17.14
C PHE A 110 -10.02 17.91 -17.69
N ASP A 111 -9.75 16.61 -17.80
CA ASP A 111 -10.69 15.57 -18.26
C ASP A 111 -11.29 14.70 -17.14
N ALA A 112 -10.99 14.99 -15.87
CA ALA A 112 -11.78 14.43 -14.79
C ALA A 112 -13.14 15.15 -14.79
N THR A 113 -14.16 14.52 -15.38
CA THR A 113 -15.56 14.87 -15.12
C THR A 113 -15.75 14.78 -13.60
N SER A 114 -15.56 15.91 -12.92
CA SER A 114 -15.91 16.03 -11.51
C SER A 114 -17.39 15.69 -11.41
N PRO A 115 -17.80 14.78 -10.52
CA PRO A 115 -19.22 14.67 -10.22
C PRO A 115 -19.67 16.07 -9.81
N ASP A 116 -20.65 16.57 -10.55
CA ASP A 116 -21.28 17.87 -10.29
C ASP A 116 -21.56 17.93 -8.79
N SER A 117 -20.82 18.78 -8.09
CA SER A 117 -20.99 18.94 -6.66
C SER A 117 -22.30 19.67 -6.48
N THR A 118 -23.40 18.90 -6.47
CA THR A 118 -24.72 19.43 -6.20
C THR A 118 -24.63 20.08 -4.83
N VAL A 119 -24.67 21.41 -4.83
CA VAL A 119 -24.80 22.20 -3.61
C VAL A 119 -26.10 21.74 -2.96
N VAL A 120 -25.99 20.92 -1.92
CA VAL A 120 -27.15 20.56 -1.10
C VAL A 120 -27.44 21.79 -0.25
N GLU A 121 -28.50 22.49 -0.61
CA GLU A 121 -29.01 23.61 0.17
C GLU A 121 -29.39 23.06 1.56
N VAL A 122 -28.66 23.49 2.60
CA VAL A 122 -28.98 23.12 3.98
C VAL A 122 -30.32 23.79 4.31
N PRO A 123 -31.35 23.02 4.71
CA PRO A 123 -32.64 23.60 5.08
C PRO A 123 -32.44 24.63 6.19
N ASP A 124 -33.10 25.78 6.06
CA ASP A 124 -33.08 26.81 7.08
C ASP A 124 -33.50 26.21 8.43
N ALA A 125 -32.76 26.50 9.51
CA ALA A 125 -33.01 25.89 10.81
C ALA A 125 -34.42 26.20 11.34
N ALA A 126 -35.02 27.33 10.93
CA ALA A 126 -36.39 27.67 11.27
C ALA A 126 -37.45 26.83 10.53
N SER A 127 -37.07 26.12 9.46
CA SER A 127 -37.93 25.17 8.74
C SER A 127 -37.90 23.76 9.33
N ILE A 128 -36.99 23.49 10.28
CA ILE A 128 -36.91 22.20 10.96
C ILE A 128 -37.99 22.14 12.04
N LYS A 129 -39.01 21.32 11.81
CA LYS A 129 -40.05 21.01 12.80
C LYS A 129 -39.40 20.31 13.99
N ALA A 130 -39.59 20.84 15.19
CA ALA A 130 -39.17 20.20 16.43
C ALA A 130 -39.76 18.78 16.50
N LEU A 131 -38.90 17.80 16.80
CA LEU A 131 -39.36 16.45 17.12
C LEU A 131 -40.26 16.58 18.36
N GLY A 132 -41.46 16.00 18.31
CA GLY A 132 -42.41 16.04 19.44
C GLY A 132 -42.00 15.15 20.63
N VAL A 133 -40.74 14.73 20.65
CA VAL A 133 -40.11 13.91 21.68
C VAL A 133 -38.89 14.68 22.17
N ASP A 134 -38.78 14.80 23.48
CA ASP A 134 -37.61 15.40 24.11
C ASP A 134 -36.51 14.33 24.21
N PRO A 135 -35.35 14.49 23.56
CA PRO A 135 -34.26 13.52 23.65
C PRO A 135 -33.64 13.42 25.05
N ASP A 136 -33.88 14.40 25.93
CA ASP A 136 -33.44 14.41 27.31
C ASP A 136 -34.45 13.75 28.28
N GLU A 137 -35.66 13.41 27.79
CA GLU A 137 -36.66 12.71 28.59
C GLU A 137 -36.28 11.22 28.76
N HIS A 138 -35.97 10.83 30.00
CA HIS A 138 -35.65 9.44 30.32
C HIS A 138 -36.87 8.52 30.14
N GLY A 139 -36.69 7.45 29.36
CA GLY A 139 -37.70 6.41 29.19
C GLY A 139 -37.94 5.56 30.45
N SER A 140 -39.00 4.76 30.44
CA SER A 140 -39.46 3.95 31.59
C SER A 140 -38.59 2.73 31.94
N PHE A 141 -37.48 2.51 31.23
CA PHE A 141 -36.63 1.34 31.40
C PHE A 141 -35.35 1.70 32.14
N ALA A 142 -35.00 0.89 33.13
CA ALA A 142 -33.68 0.94 33.72
C ALA A 142 -32.67 0.38 32.72
N TRP A 143 -31.50 1.01 32.61
CA TRP A 143 -30.40 0.53 31.77
C TRP A 143 -29.18 0.25 32.64
N THR A 144 -28.42 -0.76 32.25
CA THR A 144 -27.12 -1.07 32.86
C THR A 144 -26.05 -0.97 31.79
N GLU A 145 -24.99 -0.21 32.06
CA GLU A 145 -23.82 -0.19 31.21
C GLU A 145 -22.92 -1.37 31.50
N SER A 146 -22.48 -2.08 30.47
CA SER A 146 -21.35 -3.00 30.57
C SER A 146 -20.28 -2.60 29.57
N ILE A 147 -19.06 -2.39 30.06
CA ILE A 147 -17.89 -2.17 29.22
C ILE A 147 -17.16 -3.49 29.11
N TYR A 148 -17.12 -4.06 27.90
CA TYR A 148 -16.36 -5.28 27.63
C TYR A 148 -15.04 -4.94 26.94
N LYS A 149 -13.92 -5.38 27.54
CA LYS A 149 -12.59 -5.30 26.94
C LYS A 149 -12.36 -6.62 26.21
N PHE A 150 -12.26 -6.58 24.88
CA PHE A 150 -12.11 -7.80 24.05
C PHE A 150 -10.69 -8.38 24.06
N GLY A 151 -9.79 -7.81 24.86
CA GLY A 151 -8.38 -8.17 24.89
C GLY A 151 -7.53 -7.15 24.13
N ASP A 152 -6.23 -7.33 24.20
CA ASP A 152 -5.26 -6.60 23.40
C ASP A 152 -4.72 -7.61 22.39
N GLU A 153 -5.08 -7.46 21.11
CA GLU A 153 -4.64 -8.33 20.03
C GLU A 153 -3.64 -7.55 19.16
N ALA A 154 -2.48 -8.17 18.89
CA ALA A 154 -1.50 -7.64 17.97
C ALA A 154 -1.64 -8.41 16.65
N ILE A 155 -2.01 -7.70 15.58
CA ILE A 155 -1.96 -8.23 14.23
C ILE A 155 -0.64 -7.78 13.63
N ASP A 156 0.23 -8.72 13.29
CA ASP A 156 1.44 -8.42 12.53
C ASP A 156 1.03 -8.02 11.10
N LEU A 157 1.14 -6.72 10.82
CA LEU A 157 1.02 -6.20 9.47
C LEU A 157 2.40 -6.29 8.83
N ALA A 158 2.52 -7.06 7.75
CA ALA A 158 3.76 -7.10 6.99
C ALA A 158 4.14 -5.65 6.58
N ASN A 159 5.34 -5.23 6.98
CA ASN A 159 5.94 -3.90 6.72
C ASN A 159 5.44 -2.70 7.54
N ILE A 160 4.75 -2.88 8.68
CA ILE A 160 4.50 -1.77 9.63
C ILE A 160 4.87 -2.25 11.04
N ALA A 161 5.70 -1.49 11.76
CA ALA A 161 6.09 -1.82 13.13
C ALA A 161 4.84 -2.08 14.00
N ALA A 162 4.81 -3.22 14.68
CA ALA A 162 3.64 -3.74 15.39
C ALA A 162 2.97 -2.68 16.27
N SER A 163 1.74 -2.28 15.90
CA SER A 163 0.87 -1.45 16.72
C SER A 163 -0.18 -2.32 17.40
N ALA A 164 -0.07 -2.51 18.71
CA ALA A 164 -1.10 -3.20 19.49
C ALA A 164 -2.40 -2.39 19.47
N ALA A 165 -3.48 -2.99 18.96
CA ALA A 165 -4.80 -2.38 18.95
C ALA A 165 -5.60 -2.88 20.16
N SER A 166 -6.11 -1.96 20.99
CA SER A 166 -7.04 -2.30 22.08
C SER A 166 -8.46 -1.96 21.63
N SER A 167 -9.32 -2.98 21.50
CA SER A 167 -10.72 -2.79 21.16
C SER A 167 -11.60 -2.81 22.41
N ARG A 168 -12.47 -1.80 22.52
CA ARG A 168 -13.43 -1.65 23.62
C ARG A 168 -14.80 -1.37 23.04
N ALA A 169 -15.82 -2.16 23.40
CA ALA A 169 -17.21 -1.82 23.09
C ALA A 169 -17.98 -1.47 24.36
N ARG A 170 -18.88 -0.50 24.20
CA ARG A 170 -19.90 -0.12 25.16
C ARG A 170 -21.22 -0.69 24.66
N SER A 171 -21.90 -1.48 25.48
CA SER A 171 -23.24 -1.98 25.19
C SER A 171 -24.22 -1.48 26.26
N THR A 172 -25.40 -1.07 25.81
CA THR A 172 -26.52 -0.69 26.68
C THR A 172 -27.59 -1.76 26.55
N CYS A 173 -27.83 -2.50 27.63
CA CYS A 173 -28.88 -3.51 27.69
C CYS A 173 -30.07 -2.97 28.50
N PRO A 174 -31.32 -3.06 28.00
CA PRO A 174 -32.49 -2.75 28.79
C PRO A 174 -32.67 -3.80 29.90
N GLY A 175 -32.79 -3.33 31.14
CA GLY A 175 -33.10 -4.15 32.31
C GLY A 175 -34.58 -4.03 32.71
N PRO A 176 -35.08 -4.93 33.57
CA PRO A 176 -36.40 -4.74 34.17
C PRO A 176 -36.44 -3.45 34.97
N ALA A 177 -37.60 -2.77 34.99
CA ALA A 177 -37.80 -1.56 35.77
C ALA A 177 -37.38 -1.78 37.24
N ALA A 178 -36.64 -0.83 37.80
CA ALA A 178 -36.24 -0.90 39.20
C ALA A 178 -37.49 -0.97 40.10
N PRO A 179 -37.50 -1.82 41.14
CA PRO A 179 -38.62 -1.85 42.08
C PRO A 179 -38.72 -0.51 42.80
N ALA A 180 -39.95 -0.02 42.98
CA ALA A 180 -40.21 1.24 43.67
C ALA A 180 -39.64 1.21 45.10
N PRO A 181 -39.01 2.30 45.58
CA PRO A 181 -38.57 2.39 46.97
C PRO A 181 -39.79 2.41 47.90
N TRP A 182 -39.70 1.63 48.99
CA TRP A 182 -40.64 1.61 50.10
C TRP A 182 -40.44 2.81 51.03
#